data_AF-A0A3Q0SC95-F1
#
_entry.id   AF-A0A3Q0SC95-F1
#
_cell.length_a   1.000
_cell.length_b   1.000
_cell.length_c   1.000
_cell.angle_alpha   90.00
_cell.angle_beta   90.00
_cell.angle_gamma   90.00
#
_symmetry.space_group_name_H-M   'P 1'
#
loop_
_entity.id
_entity.type
_entity.pdbx_description
1 polymer ?
#
loop_
_entity_poly.entity_id
_entity_poly.type
_entity_poly.pdbx_seq_one_letter_code
_entity_poly.pdbx_strand_id
1 'polypeptide(L)'
;MVDLFLDRVLIENNWDQDELNTEREIIGILENRIIMLFFASAECEKCLEFVPVLNDFFKRLKDPAYIEYPKLLALIYISLDQSEEKQEKYLKELHKKVLFLAFEDPYRKELQTMFKVKDVPTIVVLRPDGSVLSPNAVQDICRFGCDCFQNWQESAAELIDRNFMNKEDFEEKSMRSFSDPVRRLKYKVEDEKKKKKKKKRKGWGGGGDEGVEADGGADDKEGGGSPW
;
A
#
# COMPACT_ATOMS: atom_id res chain seq x y z
N MET A 1 -16.57 2.83 -18.30
CA MET A 1 -16.26 2.20 -16.99
C MET A 1 -16.19 3.19 -15.84
N VAL A 2 -15.62 4.38 -16.04
CA VAL A 2 -15.76 5.49 -15.09
C VAL A 2 -17.23 5.69 -14.70
N ASP A 3 -18.16 5.40 -15.62
CA ASP A 3 -19.61 5.46 -15.43
C ASP A 3 -20.18 4.59 -14.31
N LEU A 4 -19.53 3.48 -13.96
CA LEU A 4 -19.99 2.62 -12.86
C LEU A 4 -19.85 3.30 -11.51
N PHE A 5 -18.95 4.28 -11.38
CA PHE A 5 -18.73 5.02 -10.14
C PHE A 5 -18.85 6.54 -10.33
N LEU A 6 -19.45 6.98 -11.45
CA LEU A 6 -19.82 8.39 -11.64
C LEU A 6 -20.79 8.80 -10.52
N ASP A 7 -20.57 10.00 -9.98
CA ASP A 7 -21.32 10.56 -8.84
C ASP A 7 -21.23 9.73 -7.53
N ARG A 8 -20.30 8.78 -7.43
CA ARG A 8 -20.08 7.98 -6.22
C ARG A 8 -18.80 8.40 -5.50
N VAL A 9 -18.85 8.30 -4.17
CA VAL A 9 -17.70 8.57 -3.31
C VAL A 9 -17.02 7.24 -3.01
N LEU A 10 -15.81 7.09 -3.51
CA LEU A 10 -14.89 6.03 -3.10
C LEU A 10 -13.91 6.60 -2.08
N ILE A 11 -13.63 5.81 -1.05
CA ILE A 11 -12.72 6.18 0.03
C ILE A 11 -11.49 5.29 -0.10
N GLU A 12 -10.29 5.87 -0.12
CA GLU A 12 -9.06 5.09 -0.02
C GLU A 12 -8.89 4.59 1.42
N ASN A 13 -8.47 3.33 1.58
CA ASN A 13 -8.22 2.71 2.88
C ASN A 13 -6.94 3.25 3.55
N ASN A 14 -6.85 4.57 3.71
CA ASN A 14 -5.89 5.18 4.60
C ASN A 14 -6.36 4.93 6.04
N TRP A 15 -5.45 4.52 6.93
CA TRP A 15 -5.77 4.05 8.28
C TRP A 15 -6.59 5.06 9.10
N ASP A 16 -6.51 6.33 8.73
CA ASP A 16 -7.21 7.44 9.39
C ASP A 16 -8.57 7.78 8.75
N GLN A 17 -8.93 7.21 7.58
CA GLN A 17 -10.18 7.48 6.84
C GLN A 17 -10.46 8.97 6.54
N ASP A 18 -9.44 9.82 6.60
CA ASP A 18 -9.58 11.28 6.55
C ASP A 18 -9.52 11.88 5.13
N GLU A 19 -9.19 11.08 4.11
CA GLU A 19 -9.01 11.53 2.73
C GLU A 19 -10.12 10.97 1.83
N LEU A 20 -11.10 11.83 1.52
CA LEU A 20 -12.10 11.55 0.50
C LEU A 20 -11.53 11.91 -0.87
N ASN A 21 -11.54 10.96 -1.81
CA ASN A 21 -11.16 11.28 -3.17
C ASN A 21 -12.23 12.15 -3.82
N THR A 22 -11.78 13.21 -4.49
CA THR A 22 -12.69 13.98 -5.35
C THR A 22 -13.13 13.12 -6.54
N GLU A 23 -14.28 13.44 -7.13
CA GLU A 23 -14.76 12.75 -8.33
C GLU A 23 -13.68 12.67 -9.42
N ARG A 24 -12.93 13.76 -9.65
CA ARG A 24 -11.84 13.81 -10.62
C ARG A 24 -10.71 12.83 -10.31
N GLU A 25 -10.38 12.65 -9.04
CA GLU A 25 -9.35 11.69 -8.61
C GLU A 25 -9.84 10.26 -8.83
N ILE A 26 -11.08 9.95 -8.46
CA ILE A 26 -11.70 8.64 -8.70
C ILE A 26 -11.68 8.32 -10.19
N ILE A 27 -12.08 9.27 -11.03
CA ILE A 27 -12.02 9.14 -12.49
C ILE A 27 -10.58 8.80 -12.90
N GLY A 28 -9.58 9.55 -12.45
CA GLY A 28 -8.17 9.27 -12.80
C GLY A 28 -7.63 7.92 -12.27
N ILE A 29 -8.14 7.42 -11.14
CA ILE A 29 -7.77 6.13 -10.54
C ILE A 29 -8.47 4.96 -11.24
N LEU A 30 -9.61 5.16 -11.90
CA LEU A 30 -10.39 4.10 -12.54
C LEU A 30 -10.31 4.11 -14.08
N GLU A 31 -10.03 5.25 -14.68
CA GLU A 31 -9.92 5.42 -16.12
C GLU A 31 -8.76 4.59 -16.70
N ASN A 32 -9.03 3.91 -17.82
CA ASN A 32 -8.06 3.09 -18.56
C ASN A 32 -7.36 2.00 -17.74
N ARG A 33 -8.02 1.49 -16.69
CA ARG A 33 -7.49 0.46 -15.79
C ARG A 33 -8.41 -0.74 -15.72
N ILE A 34 -7.87 -1.89 -15.33
CA ILE A 34 -8.62 -3.08 -14.95
C ILE A 34 -9.11 -2.87 -13.51
N ILE A 35 -10.40 -3.07 -13.28
CA ILE A 35 -11.02 -2.91 -11.95
C ILE A 35 -11.36 -4.28 -11.39
N MET A 36 -10.93 -4.54 -10.16
CA MET A 36 -11.36 -5.69 -9.36
C MET A 36 -12.38 -5.23 -8.33
N LEU A 37 -13.60 -5.74 -8.42
CA LEU A 37 -14.63 -5.57 -7.41
C LEU A 37 -14.59 -6.75 -6.46
N PHE A 38 -14.17 -6.51 -5.22
CA PHE A 38 -14.08 -7.53 -4.19
C PHE A 38 -15.29 -7.48 -3.27
N PHE A 39 -16.14 -8.48 -3.38
CA PHE A 39 -17.30 -8.68 -2.53
C PHE A 39 -16.94 -9.64 -1.39
N ALA A 40 -17.00 -9.13 -0.16
CA ALA A 40 -16.73 -9.93 1.03
C ALA A 40 -17.51 -9.42 2.24
N SER A 41 -17.49 -10.23 3.30
CA SER A 41 -18.07 -9.91 4.61
C SER A 41 -17.15 -10.45 5.71
N ALA A 42 -17.06 -9.71 6.81
CA ALA A 42 -16.31 -10.06 8.01
C ALA A 42 -16.90 -11.29 8.73
N GLU A 43 -18.17 -11.63 8.50
CA GLU A 43 -18.82 -12.83 9.06
C GLU A 43 -18.41 -14.12 8.33
N CYS A 44 -17.74 -14.00 7.17
CA CYS A 44 -17.37 -15.13 6.36
C CYS A 44 -15.92 -15.56 6.63
N GLU A 45 -15.73 -16.74 7.20
CA GLU A 45 -14.40 -17.31 7.48
C GLU A 45 -13.55 -17.47 6.21
N LYS A 46 -14.15 -17.93 5.10
CA LYS A 46 -13.47 -18.05 3.81
C LYS A 46 -12.98 -16.70 3.27
N CYS A 47 -13.70 -15.61 3.59
CA CYS A 47 -13.25 -14.28 3.21
C CYS A 47 -11.99 -13.88 3.98
N LEU A 48 -11.92 -14.19 5.28
CA LEU A 48 -10.76 -13.91 6.12
C LEU A 48 -9.53 -14.72 5.70
N GLU A 49 -9.71 -15.99 5.37
CA GLU A 49 -8.62 -16.85 4.86
C GLU A 49 -8.05 -16.36 3.52
N PHE A 50 -8.88 -15.71 2.71
CA PHE A 50 -8.49 -15.19 1.40
C PHE A 50 -7.77 -13.83 1.47
N VAL A 51 -7.97 -13.02 2.53
CA VAL A 51 -7.36 -11.68 2.65
C VAL A 51 -5.83 -11.71 2.50
N PRO A 52 -5.07 -12.60 3.17
CA PRO A 52 -3.61 -12.64 3.02
C PRO A 52 -3.17 -12.90 1.57
N VAL A 53 -3.89 -13.78 0.86
CA VAL A 53 -3.63 -14.11 -0.54
C VAL A 53 -3.90 -12.90 -1.43
N LEU A 54 -5.04 -12.23 -1.22
CA LEU A 54 -5.41 -11.02 -1.96
C LEU A 54 -4.41 -9.88 -1.72
N ASN A 55 -3.97 -9.69 -0.48
CA ASN A 55 -3.00 -8.66 -0.13
C ASN A 55 -1.64 -8.91 -0.76
N ASP A 56 -1.12 -10.15 -0.73
CA ASP A 56 0.16 -10.46 -1.38
C ASP A 56 0.06 -10.29 -2.90
N PHE A 57 -1.02 -10.77 -3.50
CA PHE A 57 -1.32 -10.56 -4.91
C PHE A 57 -1.34 -9.07 -5.27
N PHE A 58 -2.18 -8.28 -4.60
CA PHE A 58 -2.31 -6.85 -4.88
C PHE A 58 -0.99 -6.08 -4.64
N LYS A 59 -0.24 -6.44 -3.60
CA LYS A 59 1.08 -5.86 -3.33
C LYS A 59 2.06 -6.11 -4.47
N ARG A 60 2.13 -7.35 -4.98
CA ARG A 60 2.99 -7.68 -6.13
C ARG A 60 2.55 -6.95 -7.38
N LEU A 61 1.24 -6.87 -7.64
CA LEU A 61 0.74 -6.14 -8.81
C LEU A 61 1.01 -4.63 -8.72
N LYS A 62 1.17 -4.09 -7.51
CA LYS A 62 1.51 -2.69 -7.27
C LYS A 62 3.01 -2.40 -7.20
N ASP A 63 3.86 -3.42 -7.28
CA ASP A 63 5.31 -3.29 -7.21
C ASP A 63 5.91 -3.20 -8.62
N PRO A 64 6.58 -2.07 -8.97
CA PRO A 64 7.24 -1.90 -10.27
C PRO A 64 8.29 -2.98 -10.59
N ALA A 65 8.79 -3.71 -9.58
CA ALA A 65 9.72 -4.81 -9.78
C ALA A 65 9.07 -6.04 -10.42
N TYR A 66 7.74 -6.18 -10.30
CA TYR A 66 6.99 -7.33 -10.81
C TYR A 66 6.12 -6.98 -12.00
N ILE A 67 5.64 -5.72 -12.09
CA ILE A 67 4.75 -5.26 -13.16
C ILE A 67 5.26 -3.95 -13.73
N GLU A 68 5.36 -3.89 -15.06
CA GLU A 68 5.81 -2.69 -15.79
C GLU A 68 4.91 -1.48 -15.55
N TYR A 69 3.59 -1.71 -15.42
CA TYR A 69 2.58 -0.68 -15.17
C TYR A 69 1.68 -1.04 -13.97
N PRO A 70 2.17 -0.85 -12.72
CA PRO A 70 1.43 -1.22 -11.49
C PRO A 70 0.14 -0.39 -11.29
N LYS A 71 0.02 0.70 -12.04
CA LYS A 71 -1.14 1.58 -12.05
C LYS A 71 -2.31 0.99 -12.85
N LEU A 72 -2.11 0.00 -13.73
CA LEU A 72 -3.19 -0.58 -14.54
C LEU A 72 -4.29 -1.30 -13.76
N LEU A 73 -4.12 -1.51 -12.46
CA LEU A 73 -5.09 -2.20 -11.62
C LEU A 73 -5.67 -1.28 -10.54
N ALA A 74 -6.98 -1.30 -10.35
CA ALA A 74 -7.65 -0.75 -9.18
C ALA A 74 -8.43 -1.85 -8.46
N LEU A 75 -8.35 -1.89 -7.13
CA LEU A 75 -9.11 -2.83 -6.30
C LEU A 75 -10.12 -2.03 -5.47
N ILE A 76 -11.39 -2.37 -5.62
CA ILE A 76 -12.51 -1.75 -4.91
C ILE A 76 -13.16 -2.81 -4.02
N TYR A 77 -13.13 -2.58 -2.72
CA TYR A 77 -13.82 -3.41 -1.73
C TYR A 77 -15.28 -2.97 -1.57
N ILE A 78 -16.17 -3.95 -1.64
CA ILE A 78 -17.60 -3.80 -1.45
C ILE A 78 -18.00 -4.69 -0.28
N SER A 79 -18.23 -4.07 0.87
CA SER A 79 -18.72 -4.78 2.05
C SER A 79 -20.16 -5.24 1.83
N LEU A 80 -20.42 -6.51 2.11
CA LEU A 80 -21.78 -7.08 2.25
C LEU A 80 -22.17 -7.27 3.73
N ASP A 81 -21.44 -6.62 4.64
CA ASP A 81 -21.72 -6.68 6.07
C ASP A 81 -23.01 -5.95 6.44
N GLN A 82 -23.59 -6.37 7.56
CA GLN A 82 -24.79 -5.75 8.14
C GLN A 82 -24.48 -4.58 9.09
N SER A 83 -23.21 -4.33 9.42
CA SER A 83 -22.81 -3.24 10.32
C SER A 83 -21.50 -2.58 9.89
N GLU A 84 -21.42 -1.26 10.06
CA GLU A 84 -20.24 -0.45 9.76
C GLU A 84 -19.00 -0.91 10.54
N GLU A 85 -19.14 -1.22 11.83
CA GLU A 85 -18.03 -1.72 12.67
C GLU A 85 -17.36 -2.98 12.10
N LYS A 86 -18.12 -3.82 11.37
CA LYS A 86 -17.59 -5.04 10.75
C LYS A 86 -16.80 -4.70 9.50
N GLN A 87 -17.33 -3.78 8.68
CA GLN A 87 -16.64 -3.24 7.53
C GLN A 87 -15.31 -2.61 7.95
N GLU A 88 -15.29 -1.77 8.99
CA GLU A 88 -14.06 -1.13 9.49
C GLU A 88 -13.02 -2.15 9.98
N LYS A 89 -13.45 -3.17 10.74
CA LYS A 89 -12.55 -4.23 11.20
C LYS A 89 -11.93 -4.98 10.02
N TYR A 90 -12.74 -5.28 9.00
CA TYR A 90 -12.26 -5.98 7.81
C TYR A 90 -11.33 -5.12 6.96
N LEU A 91 -11.60 -3.81 6.85
CA LEU A 91 -10.74 -2.85 6.15
C LEU A 91 -9.34 -2.78 6.75
N LYS A 92 -9.18 -2.93 8.08
CA LYS A 92 -7.86 -2.95 8.75
C LYS A 92 -6.99 -4.13 8.31
N GLU A 93 -7.60 -5.23 7.88
CA GLU A 93 -6.89 -6.41 7.37
C GLU A 93 -6.53 -6.26 5.89
N LEU A 94 -7.20 -5.35 5.15
CA LEU A 94 -6.93 -5.11 3.73
C LEU A 94 -5.75 -4.17 3.50
N HIS A 95 -5.18 -4.24 2.31
CA HIS A 95 -4.11 -3.33 1.90
C HIS A 95 -4.57 -1.85 1.90
N LYS A 96 -3.66 -0.94 2.26
CA LYS A 96 -3.96 0.50 2.46
C LYS A 96 -4.36 1.27 1.20
N LYS A 97 -4.00 0.75 0.03
CA LYS A 97 -4.30 1.34 -1.30
C LYS A 97 -5.57 0.79 -1.94
N VAL A 98 -6.41 0.12 -1.15
CA VAL A 98 -7.70 -0.41 -1.62
C VAL A 98 -8.73 0.70 -1.51
N LEU A 99 -9.51 0.91 -2.55
CA LEU A 99 -10.67 1.78 -2.52
C LEU A 99 -11.85 1.02 -1.93
N PHE A 100 -12.79 1.68 -1.27
CA PHE A 100 -14.00 1.04 -0.79
C PHE A 100 -15.21 1.97 -0.88
N LEU A 101 -16.40 1.36 -0.92
CA LEU A 101 -17.66 2.09 -0.79
C LEU A 101 -18.03 2.28 0.68
N ALA A 102 -18.47 3.50 1.02
CA ALA A 102 -19.00 3.80 2.34
C ALA A 102 -20.13 2.83 2.73
N PHE A 103 -20.23 2.49 4.01
CA PHE A 103 -21.24 1.56 4.50
C PHE A 103 -22.67 2.07 4.19
N GLU A 104 -22.90 3.37 4.28
CA GLU A 104 -24.24 3.94 4.07
C GLU A 104 -24.69 3.94 2.60
N ASP A 105 -23.77 3.71 1.65
CA ASP A 105 -24.08 3.78 0.22
C ASP A 105 -24.96 2.57 -0.20
N PRO A 106 -26.18 2.79 -0.71
CA PRO A 106 -27.05 1.72 -1.22
C PRO A 106 -26.45 1.00 -2.44
N TYR A 107 -25.49 1.62 -3.13
CA TYR A 107 -24.86 1.09 -4.33
C TYR A 107 -24.15 -0.25 -4.08
N ARG A 108 -23.74 -0.54 -2.83
CA ARG A 108 -23.19 -1.86 -2.44
C ARG A 108 -24.13 -3.01 -2.81
N LYS A 109 -25.43 -2.85 -2.55
CA LYS A 109 -26.47 -3.86 -2.85
C LYS A 109 -26.84 -3.88 -4.34
N GLU A 110 -26.81 -2.73 -4.98
CA GLU A 110 -27.03 -2.62 -6.43
C GLU A 110 -25.94 -3.38 -7.19
N LEU A 111 -24.66 -3.16 -6.85
CA LEU A 111 -23.51 -3.87 -7.43
C LEU A 111 -23.59 -5.38 -7.21
N GLN A 112 -23.95 -5.82 -6.01
CA GLN A 112 -24.16 -7.25 -5.72
C GLN A 112 -25.20 -7.87 -6.68
N THR A 113 -26.30 -7.15 -6.91
CA THR A 113 -27.39 -7.59 -7.78
C THR A 113 -27.00 -7.53 -9.26
N MET A 114 -26.34 -6.45 -9.69
CA MET A 114 -25.87 -6.24 -11.06
C MET A 114 -24.93 -7.35 -11.52
N PHE A 115 -23.97 -7.71 -10.67
CA PHE A 115 -23.00 -8.77 -10.95
C PHE A 115 -23.46 -10.17 -10.52
N LYS A 116 -24.69 -10.31 -10.02
CA LYS A 116 -25.31 -11.58 -9.61
C LYS A 116 -24.44 -12.37 -8.63
N VAL A 117 -23.83 -11.67 -7.67
CA VAL A 117 -22.95 -12.27 -6.66
C VAL A 117 -23.78 -13.04 -5.65
N LYS A 118 -23.70 -14.37 -5.70
CA LYS A 118 -24.42 -15.29 -4.79
C LYS A 118 -23.64 -15.64 -3.55
N ASP A 119 -22.34 -15.87 -3.72
CA ASP A 119 -21.45 -16.38 -2.68
C ASP A 119 -20.27 -15.42 -2.44
N VAL A 120 -19.71 -15.44 -1.24
CA VAL A 120 -18.50 -14.70 -0.87
C VAL A 120 -17.41 -15.65 -0.36
N PRO A 121 -16.11 -15.37 -0.58
CA PRO A 121 -15.58 -14.22 -1.32
C PRO A 121 -15.79 -14.34 -2.84
N THR A 122 -16.07 -13.21 -3.50
CA THR A 122 -16.12 -13.13 -4.98
C THR A 122 -15.34 -11.92 -5.45
N ILE A 123 -14.52 -12.10 -6.49
CA ILE A 123 -13.83 -11.01 -7.19
C ILE A 123 -14.34 -10.95 -8.62
N VAL A 124 -15.02 -9.87 -8.96
CA VAL A 124 -15.41 -9.58 -10.35
C VAL A 124 -14.32 -8.72 -10.97
N VAL A 125 -13.78 -9.15 -12.11
CA VAL A 125 -12.77 -8.39 -12.85
C VAL A 125 -13.43 -7.72 -14.04
N LEU A 126 -13.25 -6.41 -14.17
CA LEU A 126 -13.81 -5.57 -15.22
C LEU A 126 -12.70 -5.01 -16.12
N ARG A 127 -12.95 -5.01 -17.42
CA ARG A 127 -12.11 -4.36 -18.43
C ARG A 127 -12.32 -2.83 -18.43
N PRO A 128 -11.38 -2.02 -18.95
CA PRO A 128 -11.48 -0.56 -19.13
C PRO A 128 -12.83 0.00 -19.64
N ASP A 129 -13.59 -0.77 -20.41
CA ASP A 129 -14.90 -0.39 -20.95
C ASP A 129 -16.06 -0.62 -19.95
N GLY A 130 -15.88 -1.46 -18.93
CA GLY A 130 -16.89 -1.86 -17.94
C GLY A 130 -17.45 -3.26 -18.20
N SER A 131 -16.96 -3.95 -19.24
CA SER A 131 -17.34 -5.34 -19.51
C SER A 131 -16.71 -6.30 -18.50
N VAL A 132 -17.46 -7.34 -18.14
CA VAL A 132 -16.96 -8.38 -17.24
C VAL A 132 -15.93 -9.23 -17.99
N LEU A 133 -14.72 -9.29 -17.43
CA LEU A 133 -13.64 -10.14 -17.89
C LEU A 133 -13.67 -11.50 -17.20
N SER A 134 -13.80 -11.50 -15.87
CA SER A 134 -13.99 -12.70 -15.06
C SER A 134 -15.06 -12.44 -14.00
N PRO A 135 -16.14 -13.24 -13.94
CA PRO A 135 -17.21 -13.06 -12.95
C PRO A 135 -16.79 -13.51 -11.54
N ASN A 136 -15.82 -14.43 -11.42
CA ASN A 136 -15.23 -14.79 -10.13
C ASN A 136 -13.78 -15.24 -10.30
N ALA A 137 -12.85 -14.33 -10.00
CA ALA A 137 -11.42 -14.55 -10.11
C ALA A 137 -10.76 -15.11 -8.84
N VAL A 138 -11.49 -15.41 -7.77
CA VAL A 138 -10.90 -15.91 -6.51
C VAL A 138 -10.09 -17.18 -6.75
N GLN A 139 -10.65 -18.14 -7.51
CA GLN A 139 -9.95 -19.38 -7.83
C GLN A 139 -8.72 -19.14 -8.72
N ASP A 140 -8.82 -18.21 -9.68
CA ASP A 140 -7.72 -17.88 -10.59
C ASP A 140 -6.54 -17.25 -9.83
N ILE A 141 -6.83 -16.33 -8.90
CA ILE A 141 -5.82 -15.70 -8.05
C ILE A 141 -5.15 -16.73 -7.15
N CYS A 142 -5.91 -17.61 -6.52
CA CYS A 142 -5.35 -18.65 -5.66
C CYS A 142 -4.48 -19.65 -6.43
N ARG A 143 -4.84 -19.98 -7.68
CA ARG A 143 -4.16 -21.01 -8.47
C ARG A 143 -2.98 -20.50 -9.27
N PHE A 144 -3.12 -19.32 -9.89
CA PHE A 144 -2.16 -18.78 -10.85
C PHE A 144 -1.42 -17.55 -10.33
N GLY A 145 -1.84 -16.96 -9.21
CA GLY A 145 -1.18 -15.78 -8.65
C GLY A 145 -1.11 -14.65 -9.68
N CYS A 146 0.05 -14.02 -9.82
CA CYS A 146 0.24 -12.87 -10.73
C CYS A 146 0.08 -13.22 -12.23
N ASP A 147 0.17 -14.49 -12.62
CA ASP A 147 0.06 -14.90 -14.03
C ASP A 147 -1.36 -14.69 -14.56
N CYS A 148 -2.39 -14.74 -13.71
CA CYS A 148 -3.77 -14.45 -14.14
C CYS A 148 -3.93 -12.99 -14.58
N PHE A 149 -3.16 -12.08 -14.00
CA PHE A 149 -3.20 -10.67 -14.37
C PHE A 149 -2.65 -10.43 -15.77
N GLN A 150 -1.63 -11.19 -16.20
CA GLN A 150 -1.10 -11.08 -17.57
C GLN A 150 -2.19 -11.41 -18.61
N ASN A 151 -2.93 -12.50 -18.39
CA ASN A 151 -4.06 -12.86 -19.25
C ASN A 151 -5.12 -11.76 -19.28
N TRP A 152 -5.36 -11.10 -18.14
CA TRP A 152 -6.31 -10.00 -18.08
C TRP A 152 -5.81 -8.76 -18.80
N GLN A 153 -4.52 -8.45 -18.67
CA GLN A 153 -3.86 -7.34 -19.32
C GLN A 153 -3.87 -7.51 -20.84
N GLU A 154 -3.54 -8.69 -21.37
CA GLU A 154 -3.61 -8.99 -22.80
C GLU A 154 -5.03 -8.83 -23.33
N SER A 155 -6.01 -9.36 -22.59
CA SER A 155 -7.44 -9.24 -22.95
C SER A 155 -7.96 -7.80 -22.90
N ALA A 156 -7.31 -6.91 -22.14
CA ALA A 156 -7.67 -5.50 -22.01
C ALA A 156 -6.79 -4.58 -22.87
N ALA A 157 -5.67 -5.07 -23.43
CA ALA A 157 -4.64 -4.26 -24.08
C ALA A 157 -5.15 -3.48 -25.30
N GLU A 158 -6.16 -4.00 -26.01
CA GLU A 158 -6.80 -3.29 -27.13
C GLU A 158 -7.58 -2.04 -26.69
N LEU A 159 -8.07 -2.03 -25.45
CA LEU A 159 -8.90 -0.97 -24.89
C LEU A 159 -8.11 0.03 -24.06
N ILE A 160 -6.95 -0.37 -23.55
CA ILE A 160 -6.09 0.55 -22.79
C ILE A 160 -5.40 1.50 -23.77
N ASP A 161 -5.69 2.80 -23.64
CA ASP A 161 -5.05 3.82 -24.48
C ASP A 161 -3.53 3.78 -24.29
N ARG A 162 -2.78 3.59 -25.38
CA ARG A 162 -1.31 3.61 -25.37
C ARG A 162 -0.75 4.96 -24.88
N ASN A 163 -1.50 6.05 -25.03
CA ASN A 163 -1.11 7.36 -24.49
C ASN A 163 -1.19 7.43 -22.98
N PHE A 164 -2.04 6.61 -22.34
CA PHE A 164 -2.10 6.49 -20.89
C PHE A 164 -0.77 5.97 -20.34
N MET A 165 -0.21 4.93 -20.98
CA MET A 165 1.12 4.39 -20.64
C MET A 165 2.22 5.44 -20.76
N ASN A 166 2.16 6.30 -21.79
CA ASN A 166 3.17 7.33 -22.02
C ASN A 166 3.05 8.53 -21.05
N LYS A 167 1.84 8.89 -20.60
CA LYS A 167 1.62 10.00 -19.66
C LYS A 167 2.11 9.67 -18.25
N GLU A 168 1.91 8.45 -17.78
CA GLU A 168 2.35 8.05 -16.43
C GLU A 168 3.88 8.05 -16.30
N ASP A 169 4.56 7.63 -17.36
CA ASP A 169 6.01 7.75 -17.55
C ASP A 169 6.50 9.21 -17.41
N PHE A 170 5.74 10.16 -17.96
CA PHE A 170 6.06 11.58 -17.92
C PHE A 170 5.86 12.18 -16.52
N GLU A 171 4.80 11.81 -15.79
CA GLU A 171 4.59 12.29 -14.41
C GLU A 171 5.65 11.77 -13.44
N GLU A 172 6.04 10.49 -13.53
CA GLU A 172 7.07 9.94 -12.64
C GLU A 172 8.45 10.58 -12.91
N LYS A 173 8.78 10.84 -14.19
CA LYS A 173 10.00 11.56 -14.59
C LYS A 173 9.92 13.05 -14.22
N SER A 174 8.74 13.67 -14.27
CA SER A 174 8.53 15.08 -13.91
C SER A 174 8.60 15.33 -12.40
N MET A 175 8.26 14.34 -11.56
CA MET A 175 8.37 14.47 -10.10
C MET A 175 9.80 14.36 -9.58
N ARG A 176 10.74 13.88 -10.38
CA ARG A 176 12.19 13.92 -10.08
C ARG A 176 12.78 15.22 -10.62
N SER A 177 12.40 16.36 -10.05
CA SER A 177 13.06 17.62 -10.35
C SER A 177 14.55 17.51 -10.03
N PHE A 178 15.43 18.01 -10.90
CA PHE A 178 16.87 18.13 -10.61
C PHE A 178 17.17 18.91 -9.31
N SER A 179 16.18 19.67 -8.81
CA SER A 179 16.24 20.42 -7.55
C SER A 179 15.77 19.64 -6.30
N ASP A 180 15.28 18.41 -6.45
CA ASP A 180 14.74 17.59 -5.35
C ASP A 180 15.78 17.29 -4.24
N PRO A 181 17.08 17.05 -4.53
CA PRO A 181 18.12 16.99 -3.50
C PRO A 181 18.30 18.31 -2.72
N VAL A 182 18.05 19.46 -3.37
CA VAL A 182 18.25 20.79 -2.76
C VAL A 182 17.07 21.19 -1.87
N ARG A 183 15.84 20.75 -2.19
CA ARG A 183 14.66 20.99 -1.36
C ARG A 183 14.73 20.29 -0.01
N ARG A 184 15.41 19.15 0.08
CA ARG A 184 15.63 18.41 1.34
C ARG A 184 16.66 19.06 2.28
N LEU A 185 17.41 20.06 1.82
CA LEU A 185 18.41 20.76 2.64
C LEU A 185 17.83 21.93 3.46
N LYS A 186 16.65 22.43 3.11
CA LYS A 186 15.98 23.51 3.86
C LYS A 186 14.91 22.89 4.74
N TYR A 187 15.33 22.43 5.92
CA TYR A 187 14.59 22.31 7.20
C TYR A 187 15.18 21.14 8.00
N LYS A 188 16.40 21.36 8.50
CA LYS A 188 16.78 20.85 9.82
C LYS A 188 16.66 22.04 10.76
N VAL A 189 15.50 22.20 11.40
CA VAL A 189 15.42 23.07 12.58
C VAL A 189 16.19 22.33 13.67
N GLU A 190 17.40 22.78 13.98
CA GLU A 190 18.07 22.34 15.20
C GLU A 190 17.24 22.84 16.38
N ASP A 191 16.63 21.93 17.13
CA ASP A 191 15.98 22.23 18.39
C ASP A 191 17.03 22.73 19.41
N GLU A 192 17.25 24.05 19.44
CA GLU A 192 18.11 24.75 20.40
C GLU A 192 17.63 24.63 21.87
N LYS A 193 16.51 23.95 22.14
CA LYS A 193 16.01 23.74 23.50
C LYS A 193 16.67 22.58 24.26
N LYS A 194 17.34 21.62 23.60
CA LYS A 194 17.96 20.46 24.28
C LYS A 194 19.43 20.68 24.71
N LYS A 195 20.16 21.64 24.14
CA LYS A 195 21.55 21.95 24.55
C LYS A 195 21.66 22.73 25.87
N LYS A 196 20.68 23.57 26.22
CA LYS A 196 20.67 24.33 27.49
C LYS A 196 20.45 23.48 28.75
N LYS A 197 19.80 22.32 28.65
CA LYS A 197 19.54 21.45 29.81
C LYS A 197 20.72 20.54 30.19
N LYS A 198 21.64 20.26 29.25
CA LYS A 198 22.83 19.42 29.50
C LYS A 198 24.05 20.24 29.98
N LYS A 199 24.13 21.54 29.66
CA LYS A 199 25.21 22.43 30.11
C LYS A 199 25.05 22.97 31.54
N LYS A 200 23.83 22.95 32.10
CA LYS A 200 23.53 23.43 33.46
C LYS A 200 23.65 22.36 34.57
N ARG A 201 23.94 21.10 34.22
CA ARG A 201 24.14 19.97 35.17
C ARG A 201 25.61 19.55 35.37
N LYS A 202 26.57 20.19 34.69
CA LYS A 202 28.02 19.89 34.80
C LYS A 202 28.81 21.10 35.30
N GLY A 203 28.37 21.69 36.40
CA GLY A 203 29.04 22.83 37.03
C GLY A 203 28.73 22.90 38.51
N TRP A 204 29.25 21.94 39.29
CA TRP A 204 29.58 22.14 40.70
C TRP A 204 30.46 20.98 41.22
N GLY A 205 31.60 21.33 41.85
CA GLY A 205 32.57 20.45 42.52
C GLY A 205 33.72 20.02 41.58
N GLY A 206 34.93 20.60 41.58
CA GLY A 206 35.75 21.06 42.71
C GLY A 206 36.39 19.84 43.37
N GLY A 207 37.69 19.64 43.50
CA GLY A 207 38.92 20.38 43.17
C GLY A 207 40.11 19.56 43.73
N GLY A 208 41.34 19.88 43.26
CA GLY A 208 42.62 19.38 43.79
C GLY A 208 42.90 17.88 43.56
N ASP A 209 44.13 17.37 43.59
CA ASP A 209 45.49 17.90 43.61
C ASP A 209 46.39 16.66 43.34
N GLU A 210 47.69 16.87 43.22
CA GLU A 210 48.76 16.04 42.70
C GLU A 210 48.98 14.64 43.35
N GLY A 211 49.62 13.74 42.58
CA GLY A 211 50.81 13.04 43.07
C GLY A 211 50.77 11.52 43.33
N VAL A 212 51.57 10.81 42.51
CA VAL A 212 52.56 9.75 42.89
C VAL A 212 52.09 8.29 43.12
N GLU A 213 52.69 7.40 42.29
CA GLU A 213 53.07 5.97 42.45
C GLU A 213 51.99 4.90 42.74
N ALA A 214 52.14 3.60 42.47
CA ALA A 214 52.92 2.76 41.55
C ALA A 214 52.37 1.33 41.72
N ASP A 215 52.63 0.48 40.72
CA ASP A 215 52.89 -0.98 40.83
C ASP A 215 51.75 -2.02 40.70
N GLY A 216 52.15 -3.13 40.06
CA GLY A 216 51.51 -4.45 39.95
C GLY A 216 50.66 -4.63 38.70
N GLY A 217 50.96 -5.51 37.74
CA GLY A 217 51.87 -6.65 37.65
C GLY A 217 51.32 -7.57 36.55
N ALA A 218 52.18 -8.00 35.64
CA ALA A 218 51.86 -8.77 34.43
C ALA A 218 51.70 -10.27 34.70
N ASP A 219 51.00 -10.98 33.80
CA ASP A 219 51.35 -12.30 33.24
C ASP A 219 50.17 -12.77 32.33
N ASP A 220 50.29 -13.44 31.19
CA ASP A 220 51.42 -14.17 30.60
C ASP A 220 51.08 -14.60 29.14
N LYS A 221 52.11 -15.06 28.42
CA LYS A 221 52.16 -15.94 27.22
C LYS A 221 52.34 -15.35 25.81
N GLU A 222 53.63 -15.19 25.49
CA GLU A 222 54.31 -15.44 24.21
C GLU A 222 53.88 -16.77 23.54
N GLY A 223 53.80 -16.87 22.20
CA GLY A 223 54.94 -17.00 21.28
C GLY A 223 55.40 -18.48 21.26
N GLY A 224 55.40 -19.25 20.17
CA GLY A 224 55.74 -18.95 18.79
C GLY A 224 56.86 -19.91 18.36
N GLY A 225 56.53 -20.92 17.55
CA GLY A 225 57.42 -21.52 16.53
C GLY A 225 58.53 -22.50 16.94
N SER A 226 58.29 -23.79 16.63
CA SER A 226 59.16 -24.75 15.90
C SER A 226 60.59 -25.04 16.43
N PRO A 227 61.38 -25.94 15.78
CA PRO A 227 61.07 -27.04 14.85
C PRO A 227 61.61 -28.38 15.36
N TRP A 228 61.19 -29.52 14.78
CA TRP A 228 62.02 -30.60 14.23
C TRP A 228 61.17 -31.38 13.22
#